data_AF-A0A2E2C535-F1
#
_entry.id   AF-A0A2E2C535-F1
#
_cell.length_a   1.000
_cell.length_b   1.000
_cell.length_c   1.000
_cell.angle_alpha   90.00
_cell.angle_beta   90.00
_cell.angle_gamma   90.00
#
_symmetry.space_group_name_H-M   'P 1'
#
loop_
_entity.id
_entity.type
_entity.pdbx_description
1 polymer ?
#
loop_
_entity_poly.entity_id
_entity_poly.type
_entity_poly.pdbx_seq_one_letter_code
_entity_poly.pdbx_strand_id
1 'polypeptide(L)'
;MNLLNNFWRDEAGLVMSAELVMLGTVGILGATVGLSAASTAINDEMVEFSHAIRSLDQSYHIEGHQSCRAWSASSSYRQQDVAASIADLCGQIEEAEGTIDQRSHLKRQAPPTSKELRKKMDAKKKKNKEKKKKNEA
;
A
#
# COMPACT_ATOMS: atom_id res chain seq x y z
N MET A 1 -7.43 11.49 -56.76
CA MET A 1 -7.97 10.51 -55.79
C MET A 1 -6.89 9.48 -55.38
N ASN A 2 -5.66 9.92 -55.10
CA ASN A 2 -4.53 8.97 -54.89
C ASN A 2 -4.13 8.84 -53.43
N LEU A 3 -4.54 9.78 -52.58
CA LEU A 3 -4.15 9.83 -51.17
C LEU A 3 -4.87 8.76 -50.33
N LEU A 4 -6.17 8.53 -50.60
CA LEU A 4 -6.95 7.46 -49.97
C LEU A 4 -6.47 6.06 -50.39
N ASN A 5 -6.05 5.90 -51.65
CA ASN A 5 -5.55 4.62 -52.17
C ASN A 5 -4.13 4.30 -51.66
N ASN A 6 -3.33 5.32 -51.37
CA ASN A 6 -2.01 5.15 -50.75
C ASN A 6 -2.13 4.79 -49.26
N PHE A 7 -3.07 5.39 -48.53
CA PHE A 7 -3.37 4.98 -47.14
C PHE A 7 -3.89 3.54 -47.05
N TRP A 8 -4.71 3.12 -48.02
CA TRP A 8 -5.23 1.75 -48.10
C TRP A 8 -4.20 0.69 -48.49
N ARG A 9 -3.03 1.10 -49.03
CA ARG A 9 -1.94 0.19 -49.41
C ARG A 9 -0.72 0.35 -48.50
N ASP A 10 -0.80 1.18 -47.46
CA ASP A 10 0.27 1.38 -46.49
C ASP A 10 0.18 0.33 -45.38
N GLU A 11 0.65 -0.88 -45.70
CA GLU A 11 0.75 -2.02 -44.79
C GLU A 11 1.91 -1.86 -43.78
N ALA A 12 2.89 -1.00 -44.07
CA ALA A 12 4.12 -0.89 -43.29
C ALA A 12 4.02 0.06 -42.08
N GLY A 13 3.20 1.12 -42.18
CA GLY A 13 3.12 2.17 -41.14
C GLY A 13 1.98 1.99 -40.15
N LEU A 14 0.73 1.92 -40.63
CA LEU A 14 -0.47 1.98 -39.80
C LEU A 14 -0.74 0.67 -39.05
N VAL A 15 -0.58 -0.47 -39.72
CA VAL A 15 -0.88 -1.81 -39.17
C VAL A 15 0.14 -2.20 -38.10
N MET A 16 1.44 -2.02 -38.38
CA MET A 16 2.52 -2.28 -37.42
C MET A 16 2.44 -1.39 -36.17
N SER A 17 2.04 -0.13 -36.34
CA SER A 17 1.85 0.78 -35.19
C SER A 17 0.65 0.35 -34.33
N ALA A 18 -0.44 -0.13 -34.95
CA ALA A 18 -1.59 -0.64 -34.23
C ALA A 18 -1.25 -1.93 -33.44
N GLU A 19 -0.47 -2.84 -34.04
CA GLU A 19 0.00 -4.07 -33.40
C GLU A 19 0.92 -3.78 -32.21
N LEU A 20 1.88 -2.87 -32.36
CA LEU A 20 2.80 -2.51 -31.28
C LEU A 20 2.08 -1.87 -30.09
N VAL A 21 1.05 -1.04 -30.35
CA VAL A 21 0.21 -0.45 -29.29
C VAL A 21 -0.61 -1.54 -28.59
N MET A 22 -1.17 -2.48 -29.33
CA MET A 22 -1.92 -3.61 -28.77
C MET A 22 -1.03 -4.49 -27.88
N LEU A 23 0.15 -4.88 -28.37
CA LEU A 23 1.14 -5.63 -27.57
C LEU A 23 1.65 -4.85 -26.36
N GLY A 24 1.90 -3.55 -26.52
CA GLY A 24 2.32 -2.68 -25.42
C GLY A 24 1.27 -2.56 -24.32
N THR A 25 -0.01 -2.43 -24.67
CA THR A 25 -1.09 -2.38 -23.68
C THR A 25 -1.26 -3.71 -22.94
N VAL A 26 -1.23 -4.84 -23.63
CA VAL A 26 -1.27 -6.17 -23.00
C VAL A 26 -0.05 -6.37 -22.09
N GLY A 27 1.14 -5.95 -22.55
CA GLY A 27 2.38 -6.03 -21.77
C GLY A 27 2.34 -5.23 -20.48
N ILE A 28 1.88 -3.97 -20.52
CA ILE A 28 1.77 -3.12 -19.33
C ILE A 28 0.73 -3.67 -18.35
N LEU A 29 -0.41 -4.15 -18.85
CA LEU A 29 -1.44 -4.77 -17.99
C LEU A 29 -0.90 -6.04 -17.31
N GLY A 30 -0.25 -6.91 -18.09
CA GLY A 30 0.37 -8.14 -17.57
C GLY A 30 1.47 -7.84 -16.54
N ALA A 31 2.35 -6.88 -16.82
CA ALA A 31 3.41 -6.48 -15.90
C ALA A 31 2.86 -5.86 -14.62
N THR A 32 1.79 -5.05 -14.73
CA THR A 32 1.17 -4.39 -13.55
C THR A 32 0.52 -5.42 -12.64
N VAL A 33 -0.30 -6.32 -13.21
CA VAL A 33 -0.97 -7.38 -12.43
C VAL A 33 0.06 -8.37 -11.88
N GLY A 34 1.05 -8.76 -12.68
CA GLY A 34 2.12 -9.67 -12.27
C GLY A 34 2.96 -9.10 -11.12
N LEU A 35 3.35 -7.83 -11.20
CA LEU A 35 4.07 -7.15 -10.12
C LEU A 35 3.23 -7.03 -8.85
N SER A 36 1.93 -6.71 -8.99
CA SER A 36 1.01 -6.67 -7.86
C SER A 36 0.91 -8.04 -7.18
N ALA A 37 0.73 -9.11 -7.96
CA ALA A 37 0.62 -10.46 -7.44
C ALA A 37 1.93 -10.91 -6.75
N ALA A 38 3.08 -10.61 -7.34
CA ALA A 38 4.38 -10.90 -6.74
C ALA A 38 4.58 -10.15 -5.41
N SER A 39 4.18 -8.87 -5.35
CA SER A 39 4.25 -8.09 -4.12
C SER A 39 3.35 -8.66 -3.03
N THR A 40 2.13 -9.07 -3.36
CA THR A 40 1.22 -9.70 -2.39
C THR A 40 1.79 -11.01 -1.89
N ALA A 41 2.27 -11.88 -2.79
CA ALA A 41 2.84 -13.16 -2.41
C ALA A 41 4.06 -13.01 -1.47
N ILE A 42 4.96 -12.08 -1.76
CA ILE A 42 6.12 -11.83 -0.88
C ILE A 42 5.67 -11.34 0.51
N ASN A 43 4.68 -10.45 0.56
CA ASN A 43 4.15 -9.97 1.83
C ASN A 43 3.51 -11.10 2.64
N ASP A 44 2.74 -11.98 2.00
CA ASP A 44 2.10 -13.12 2.65
C ASP A 44 3.15 -14.08 3.24
N GLU A 45 4.23 -14.38 2.49
CA GLU A 45 5.35 -15.19 2.98
C GLU A 45 6.11 -14.52 4.13
N MET A 46 6.24 -13.19 4.13
CA MET A 46 6.84 -12.45 5.25
C MET A 46 5.96 -12.47 6.50
N VAL A 47 4.64 -12.48 6.36
CA VAL A 47 3.70 -12.66 7.47
C VAL A 47 3.88 -14.06 8.05
N GLU A 48 3.92 -15.10 7.22
CA GLU A 48 4.14 -16.48 7.69
C GLU A 48 5.52 -16.65 8.35
N PHE A 49 6.57 -16.05 7.78
CA PHE A 49 7.89 -16.00 8.40
C PHE A 49 7.86 -15.33 9.79
N SER A 50 7.06 -14.27 9.94
CA SER A 50 6.88 -13.59 11.22
C SER A 50 6.16 -14.47 12.25
N HIS A 51 5.17 -15.24 11.83
CA HIS A 51 4.50 -16.24 12.67
C HIS A 51 5.45 -17.37 13.08
N ALA A 52 6.29 -17.84 12.15
CA ALA A 52 7.30 -18.86 12.44
C ALA A 52 8.36 -18.39 13.45
N ILE A 53 8.79 -17.13 13.39
CA ILE A 53 9.69 -16.58 14.43
C ILE A 53 8.96 -16.50 15.77
N ARG A 54 7.68 -16.09 15.78
CA ARG A 54 6.90 -15.93 17.01
C ARG A 54 6.57 -17.26 17.68
N SER A 55 6.53 -18.35 16.92
CA SER A 55 6.26 -19.70 17.43
C SER A 55 7.48 -20.34 18.13
N LEU A 56 8.65 -19.71 18.07
CA LEU A 56 9.81 -20.16 18.83
C LEU A 56 9.57 -19.99 20.34
N ASP A 57 9.90 -21.04 21.08
CA ASP A 57 9.88 -21.04 22.54
C ASP A 57 11.14 -20.36 23.09
N GLN A 58 10.97 -19.20 23.72
CA GLN A 58 12.00 -18.42 24.42
C GLN A 58 11.91 -18.60 25.93
N SER A 59 11.18 -19.62 26.39
CA SER A 59 11.16 -20.01 27.79
C SER A 59 12.53 -20.50 28.24
N TYR A 60 12.92 -20.14 29.45
CA TYR A 60 14.14 -20.65 30.06
C TYR A 60 13.91 -20.99 31.52
N HIS A 61 14.69 -21.95 32.01
CA HIS A 61 14.75 -22.30 33.42
C HIS A 61 16.19 -22.57 33.82
N ILE A 62 16.66 -21.85 34.83
CA ILE A 62 17.98 -21.99 35.42
C ILE A 62 17.75 -22.33 36.89
N GLU A 63 18.19 -23.53 37.27
CA GLU A 63 18.09 -24.00 38.64
C GLU A 63 19.02 -23.20 39.56
N GLY A 64 18.54 -22.95 40.78
CA GLY A 64 19.36 -22.36 41.83
C GLY A 64 20.35 -23.40 42.35
N HIS A 65 21.58 -22.99 42.64
CA HIS A 65 22.60 -23.89 43.15
C HIS A 65 22.83 -23.66 44.64
N GLN A 66 22.87 -24.74 45.42
CA GLN A 66 23.23 -24.69 46.83
C GLN A 66 24.55 -25.44 47.04
N SER A 67 25.50 -24.81 47.74
CA SER A 67 26.73 -25.45 48.18
C SER A 67 27.03 -25.07 49.62
N CYS A 68 27.07 -26.08 50.50
CA CYS A 68 27.20 -25.91 51.95
C CYS A 68 26.17 -24.91 52.53
N ARG A 69 26.63 -23.72 52.94
CA ARG A 69 25.82 -22.63 53.52
C ARG A 69 25.56 -21.49 52.53
N ALA A 70 26.04 -21.59 51.30
CA ALA A 70 25.79 -20.64 50.23
C ALA A 70 24.68 -21.14 49.31
N TRP A 71 23.85 -20.21 48.83
CA TRP A 71 22.77 -20.50 47.89
C TRP A 71 22.71 -19.40 46.84
N SER A 72 22.49 -19.80 45.58
CA SER A 72 22.13 -18.91 44.48
C SER A 72 20.66 -19.14 44.10
N ALA A 73 19.91 -18.05 43.92
CA ALA A 73 18.52 -18.12 43.49
C ALA A 73 18.40 -18.70 42.07
N SER A 74 17.31 -19.42 41.82
CA SER A 74 16.91 -19.84 40.48
C SER A 74 16.37 -18.67 39.67
N SER A 75 16.42 -18.77 38.35
CA SER A 75 15.73 -17.85 37.45
C SER A 75 14.95 -18.62 36.40
N SER A 76 13.74 -18.16 36.08
CA SER A 76 12.96 -18.76 35.00
C SER A 76 12.02 -17.78 34.36
N TYR A 77 11.79 -17.96 33.08
CA TYR A 77 10.77 -17.28 32.30
C TYR A 77 10.00 -18.32 31.50
N ARG A 78 8.68 -18.21 31.51
CA ARG A 78 7.80 -18.98 30.63
C ARG A 78 7.17 -18.01 29.65
N GLN A 79 7.45 -18.22 28.37
CA GLN A 79 6.80 -17.49 27.32
C GLN A 79 5.31 -17.83 27.30
N GLN A 80 4.49 -16.86 26.91
CA GLN A 80 3.07 -17.05 26.68
C GLN A 80 2.84 -18.02 25.51
N ASP A 81 1.73 -18.76 25.56
CA ASP A 81 1.34 -19.68 24.48
C ASP A 81 1.32 -18.97 23.12
N VAL A 82 1.81 -19.66 22.09
CA VAL A 82 1.95 -19.16 20.73
C VAL A 82 0.61 -18.70 20.19
N ALA A 83 -0.45 -19.48 20.41
CA ALA A 83 -1.80 -19.14 19.94
C ALA A 83 -2.31 -17.83 20.56
N ALA A 84 -2.07 -17.64 21.85
CA ALA A 84 -2.45 -16.41 22.54
C ALA A 84 -1.59 -15.21 22.09
N SER A 85 -0.30 -15.41 21.85
CA SER A 85 0.61 -14.36 21.37
C SER A 85 0.28 -13.91 19.94
N ILE A 86 -0.14 -14.83 19.07
CA ILE A 86 -0.59 -14.50 17.71
C ILE A 86 -1.93 -13.75 17.76
N ALA A 87 -2.87 -14.19 18.61
CA ALA A 87 -4.15 -13.51 18.77
C ALA A 87 -3.98 -12.06 19.27
N ASP A 88 -3.10 -11.83 20.24
CA ASP A 88 -2.80 -10.49 20.76
C ASP A 88 -2.17 -9.60 19.66
N LEU A 89 -1.27 -10.16 18.84
CA LEU A 89 -0.71 -9.45 17.70
C LEU A 89 -1.78 -9.09 16.66
N CYS A 90 -2.66 -10.03 16.29
CA CYS A 90 -3.75 -9.76 15.36
C CYS A 90 -4.68 -8.66 15.89
N GLY A 91 -5.00 -8.66 17.19
CA GLY A 91 -5.78 -7.59 17.81
C GLY A 91 -5.09 -6.22 17.70
N GLN A 92 -3.79 -6.15 17.95
CA GLN A 92 -3.02 -4.91 17.77
C GLN A 92 -3.00 -4.41 16.33
N ILE A 93 -2.92 -5.33 15.34
CA ILE A 93 -2.98 -4.98 13.92
C ILE A 93 -4.37 -4.43 13.58
N GLU A 94 -5.44 -5.09 14.01
CA GLU A 94 -6.82 -4.66 13.76
C GLU A 94 -7.10 -3.27 14.38
N GLU A 95 -6.63 -3.03 15.59
CA GLU A 95 -6.72 -1.71 16.22
C GLU A 95 -5.97 -0.64 15.41
N ALA A 96 -4.75 -0.95 14.95
CA ALA A 96 -3.97 -0.04 14.13
C ALA A 96 -4.69 0.28 12.80
N GLU A 97 -5.23 -0.72 12.11
CA GLU A 97 -6.00 -0.55 10.87
C GLU A 97 -7.26 0.28 11.10
N GLY A 98 -8.01 -0.01 12.16
CA GLY A 98 -9.20 0.75 12.54
C GLY A 98 -8.92 2.24 12.75
N THR A 99 -7.79 2.60 13.36
CA THR A 99 -7.41 4.01 13.53
C THR A 99 -7.07 4.70 12.21
N ILE A 100 -6.45 3.97 11.26
CA ILE A 100 -6.11 4.49 9.93
C ILE A 100 -7.40 4.77 9.15
N ASP A 101 -8.35 3.83 9.18
CA ASP A 101 -9.64 3.97 8.54
C ASP A 101 -10.42 5.15 9.13
N GLN A 102 -10.53 5.22 10.46
CA GLN A 102 -11.19 6.32 11.13
C GLN A 102 -10.56 7.67 10.77
N ARG A 103 -9.23 7.77 10.72
CA ARG A 103 -8.52 8.97 10.28
C ARG A 103 -8.80 9.31 8.82
N SER A 104 -8.93 8.31 7.95
CA SER A 104 -9.29 8.50 6.54
C SER A 104 -10.72 9.04 6.39
N HIS A 105 -11.66 8.52 7.17
CA HIS A 105 -13.06 8.96 7.20
C HIS A 105 -13.17 10.40 7.73
N LEU A 106 -12.48 10.73 8.83
CA LEU A 106 -12.43 12.11 9.33
C LEU A 106 -11.85 13.09 8.31
N LYS A 107 -10.79 12.71 7.57
CA LYS A 107 -10.24 13.55 6.49
C LYS A 107 -11.24 13.78 5.35
N ARG A 108 -12.09 12.79 5.02
CA ARG A 108 -13.13 12.92 3.98
C ARG A 108 -14.29 13.80 4.43
N GLN A 109 -14.65 13.77 5.72
CA GLN A 109 -15.74 14.57 6.28
C GLN A 109 -15.31 15.97 6.71
N ALA A 110 -14.01 16.21 6.89
CA ALA A 110 -13.50 17.51 7.30
C ALA A 110 -13.86 18.61 6.27
N PRO A 111 -14.42 19.75 6.70
CA PRO A 111 -14.64 20.89 5.82
C PRO A 111 -13.29 21.38 5.25
N PRO A 112 -13.28 21.90 4.01
CA PRO A 112 -12.04 22.33 3.37
C PRO A 112 -11.36 23.40 4.22
N THR A 113 -10.06 23.21 4.46
CA THR A 113 -9.26 24.09 5.30
C THR A 113 -9.36 25.53 4.79
N SER A 114 -9.37 26.54 5.67
CA SER A 114 -9.51 27.96 5.30
C SER A 114 -8.52 28.44 4.22
N LYS A 115 -7.31 27.87 4.18
CA LYS A 115 -6.30 28.08 3.12
C LYS A 115 -6.74 27.53 1.75
N GLU A 116 -7.38 26.37 1.76
CA GLU A 116 -7.88 25.68 0.58
C GLU A 116 -9.11 26.39 -0.01
N LEU A 117 -10.00 26.87 0.86
CA LEU A 117 -11.11 27.76 0.50
C LEU A 117 -10.61 29.05 -0.17
N ARG A 118 -9.62 29.74 0.42
CA ARG A 118 -9.00 30.94 -0.16
C ARG A 118 -8.45 30.67 -1.56
N LYS A 119 -7.70 29.57 -1.74
CA LYS A 119 -7.14 29.17 -3.05
C LYS A 119 -8.23 28.89 -4.09
N LYS A 120 -9.34 28.25 -3.70
CA LYS A 120 -10.51 28.03 -4.57
C LYS A 120 -11.20 29.35 -4.95
N MET A 121 -11.33 30.30 -4.02
CA MET A 121 -11.89 31.63 -4.31
C MET A 121 -11.03 32.44 -5.28
N ASP A 122 -9.71 32.44 -5.09
CA ASP A 122 -8.77 33.13 -5.98
C ASP A 122 -8.77 32.53 -7.39
N ALA A 123 -8.81 31.20 -7.49
CA ALA A 123 -8.96 30.50 -8.77
C ALA A 123 -10.28 30.82 -9.48
N LYS A 124 -11.39 30.91 -8.73
CA LYS A 124 -12.69 31.31 -9.26
C LYS A 124 -12.69 32.75 -9.77
N LYS A 125 -12.05 33.66 -9.03
CA LYS A 125 -11.88 35.07 -9.42
C LYS A 125 -11.07 35.21 -10.71
N LYS A 126 -10.00 34.41 -10.87
CA LYS A 126 -9.17 34.40 -12.08
C LYS A 126 -9.94 33.90 -13.31
N LYS A 127 -10.66 32.78 -13.19
CA LYS A 127 -11.54 32.26 -14.26
C LYS A 127 -12.61 33.26 -14.70
N ASN A 128 -13.22 33.98 -13.74
CA ASN A 128 -14.25 34.97 -14.08
C ASN A 128 -13.66 36.18 -14.82
N LYS A 129 -12.45 36.60 -14.46
CA LYS A 129 -11.72 37.69 -15.14
C LYS A 129 -11.32 37.31 -16.57
N GLU A 130 -10.92 36.05 -16.80
CA GLU A 130 -10.64 35.52 -18.15
C GLU A 130 -11.89 35.42 -19.02
N LYS A 131 -13.03 34.98 -18.46
CA LYS A 131 -14.31 34.97 -19.19
C LYS A 131 -14.75 36.37 -19.59
N LYS A 132 -14.62 37.36 -18.70
CA LYS A 132 -14.99 38.74 -19.00
C LYS A 132 -14.15 39.33 -20.14
N LYS A 133 -12.83 39.09 -20.13
CA LYS A 133 -11.94 39.50 -21.23
C LYS A 133 -12.25 38.84 -22.58
N LYS A 134 -12.77 37.61 -22.60
CA LYS A 134 -13.16 36.91 -23.84
C LYS A 134 -14.50 37.38 -24.41
N ASN A 135 -15.35 38.02 -23.61
CA ASN A 135 -16.63 38.56 -24.07
C ASN A 135 -16.53 40.03 -24.51
N GLU A 136 -15.42 40.70 -24.23
CA GLU A 136 -15.14 42.11 -24.58
C GLU A 136 -14.20 42.24 -25.80
N ALA A 137 -13.85 41.13 -26.46
CA ALA A 137 -13.04 41.05 -27.69
C ALA A 137 -13.83 40.31 -28.78
#